data_AF-A0A382WVB5-F1
#
_entry.id   AF-A0A382WVB5-F1
#
_cell.length_a   1.000
_cell.length_b   1.000
_cell.length_c   1.000
_cell.angle_alpha   90.00
_cell.angle_beta   90.00
_cell.angle_gamma   90.00
#
_symmetry.space_group_name_H-M   'P 1'
#
loop_
_entity.id
_entity.type
_entity.pdbx_description
1 polymer ?
#
loop_
_entity_poly.entity_id
_entity_poly.type
_entity_poly.pdbx_seq_one_letter_code
_entity_poly.pdbx_strand_id
1 'polypeptide(L)'
;LSANTVINSAGLGAQLVAKNLSGLDPTTIPPRYLARGCYFTLSGQAPFSRLIYPVPEPGGLGVHVTLDMSGSVRFGPDVEWVDDVDYRVKPERADSFYAAIRRYYPDLKDNSLQPGYSGIRPKIAAEGSTTGDFLVQGPLEHGVPGLVNMYGIESPGLTASLALADLVATKLSLPN
;
A
#
# COMPACT_ATOMS: atom_id res chain seq x y z
N LEU A 1 -4.25 8.90 -29.35
CA LEU A 1 -4.64 7.48 -29.17
C LEU A 1 -6.15 7.44 -28.94
N SER A 2 -6.83 6.39 -29.41
CA SER A 2 -8.26 6.14 -29.16
C SER A 2 -8.44 4.68 -28.75
N ALA A 3 -9.35 4.40 -27.82
CA ALA A 3 -9.62 3.06 -27.32
C ALA A 3 -11.10 2.91 -26.96
N ASN A 4 -11.63 1.69 -27.10
CA ASN A 4 -12.99 1.35 -26.68
C ASN A 4 -13.08 1.06 -25.17
N THR A 5 -11.93 0.70 -24.57
CA THR A 5 -11.83 0.31 -23.17
C THR A 5 -10.69 1.06 -22.51
N VAL A 6 -10.92 1.58 -21.31
CA VAL A 6 -9.93 2.26 -20.47
C VAL A 6 -10.01 1.68 -19.06
N ILE A 7 -8.86 1.25 -18.53
CA ILE A 7 -8.73 0.77 -17.15
C ILE A 7 -7.84 1.75 -16.40
N ASN A 8 -8.42 2.48 -15.45
CA ASN A 8 -7.68 3.36 -14.57
C ASN A 8 -7.17 2.57 -13.36
N SER A 9 -5.93 2.09 -13.47
CA SER A 9 -5.16 1.39 -12.43
C SER A 9 -3.99 2.24 -11.90
N ALA A 10 -4.13 3.57 -11.89
CA ALA A 10 -3.02 4.51 -11.64
C ALA A 10 -2.56 4.63 -10.17
N GLY A 11 -2.94 3.70 -9.29
CA GLY A 11 -2.51 3.65 -7.89
C GLY A 11 -2.77 4.96 -7.15
N LEU A 12 -1.71 5.61 -6.64
CA LEU A 12 -1.80 6.91 -5.96
C LEU A 12 -2.45 8.02 -6.82
N GLY A 13 -2.38 7.88 -8.15
CA GLY A 13 -2.93 8.82 -9.11
C GLY A 13 -4.35 8.50 -9.59
N ALA A 14 -4.98 7.41 -9.11
CA ALA A 14 -6.27 6.94 -9.65
C ALA A 14 -7.36 8.02 -9.58
N GLN A 15 -7.47 8.74 -8.46
CA GLN A 15 -8.43 9.84 -8.31
C GLN A 15 -8.10 11.03 -9.21
N LEU A 16 -6.81 11.32 -9.45
CA LEU A 16 -6.41 12.39 -10.35
C LEU A 16 -6.81 12.06 -11.79
N VAL A 17 -6.55 10.83 -12.24
CA VAL A 17 -6.96 10.36 -13.57
C VAL A 17 -8.47 10.46 -13.72
N ALA A 18 -9.24 9.90 -12.77
CA ALA A 18 -10.69 9.90 -12.81
C ALA A 18 -11.30 11.31 -12.87
N LYS A 19 -10.78 12.25 -12.09
CA LYS A 19 -11.22 13.66 -12.11
C LYS A 19 -11.02 14.36 -13.45
N ASN A 20 -10.10 13.87 -14.28
CA ASN A 20 -9.83 14.42 -15.61
C ASN A 20 -10.58 13.68 -16.73
N LEU A 21 -11.39 12.66 -16.42
CA LEU A 21 -12.26 11.99 -17.39
C LEU A 21 -13.56 12.77 -17.56
N SER A 22 -13.78 13.29 -18.77
CA SER A 22 -15.07 13.91 -19.12
C SER A 22 -16.18 12.85 -19.14
N GLY A 23 -17.32 13.14 -18.51
CA GLY A 23 -18.49 12.25 -18.47
C GLY A 23 -18.55 11.28 -17.28
N LEU A 24 -17.51 11.22 -16.44
CA LEU A 24 -17.56 10.52 -15.16
C LEU A 24 -18.18 11.44 -14.10
N ASP A 25 -19.19 10.96 -13.38
CA ASP A 25 -19.78 11.70 -12.26
C ASP A 25 -18.75 11.84 -11.12
N PRO A 26 -18.34 13.08 -10.75
CA PRO A 26 -17.34 13.29 -9.70
C PRO A 26 -17.73 12.72 -8.33
N THR A 27 -19.03 12.53 -8.06
CA THR A 27 -19.52 11.96 -6.79
C THR A 27 -19.18 10.47 -6.63
N THR A 28 -18.84 9.79 -7.73
CA THR A 28 -18.42 8.38 -7.71
C THR A 28 -16.96 8.20 -7.28
N ILE A 29 -16.17 9.28 -7.28
CA ILE A 29 -14.73 9.26 -6.98
C ILE A 29 -14.52 9.34 -5.46
N PRO A 30 -13.92 8.32 -4.82
CA PRO A 30 -13.68 8.36 -3.38
C PRO A 30 -12.61 9.41 -3.02
N PRO A 31 -12.55 9.84 -1.74
CA PRO A 31 -11.44 10.66 -1.27
C PRO A 31 -10.10 9.94 -1.43
N ARG A 32 -9.02 10.72 -1.43
CA ARG A 32 -7.64 10.23 -1.56
C ARG A 32 -6.85 10.60 -0.32
N TYR A 33 -6.25 9.60 0.30
CA TYR A 33 -5.31 9.77 1.40
C TYR A 33 -4.03 8.98 1.10
N LEU A 34 -2.93 9.36 1.74
CA LEU A 34 -1.64 8.71 1.58
C LEU A 34 -1.14 8.23 2.94
N ALA A 35 -0.78 6.95 3.00
CA ALA A 35 -0.13 6.37 4.17
C ALA A 35 1.22 5.78 3.76
N ARG A 36 2.30 6.51 4.07
CA ARG A 36 3.68 6.07 3.90
C ARG A 36 4.00 4.95 4.88
N GLY A 37 4.82 4.01 4.43
CA GLY A 37 5.43 2.97 5.24
C GLY A 37 6.92 2.91 4.92
N CYS A 38 7.74 3.20 5.92
CA CYS A 38 9.19 3.16 5.86
C CYS A 38 9.70 1.78 6.26
N TYR A 39 10.82 1.39 5.65
CA TYR A 39 11.54 0.17 5.95
C TYR A 39 12.96 0.51 6.35
N PHE A 40 13.47 -0.21 7.35
CA PHE A 40 14.86 -0.15 7.78
C PHE A 40 15.54 -1.49 7.55
N THR A 41 16.78 -1.48 7.11
CA THR A 41 17.58 -2.70 6.89
C THR A 41 18.48 -2.96 8.09
N LEU A 42 18.70 -4.24 8.41
CA LEU A 42 19.68 -4.63 9.44
C LEU A 42 21.07 -4.77 8.82
N SER A 43 22.09 -4.15 9.44
CA SER A 43 23.48 -4.42 9.07
C SER A 43 23.95 -5.78 9.61
N GLY A 44 24.64 -6.58 8.79
CA GLY A 44 25.25 -7.84 9.20
C GLY A 44 24.38 -9.07 8.94
N GLN A 45 24.65 -10.17 9.64
CA GLN A 45 23.91 -11.42 9.43
C GLN A 45 22.48 -11.33 9.93
N ALA A 46 21.55 -11.86 9.12
CA ALA A 46 20.15 -11.98 9.46
C ALA A 46 19.94 -12.95 10.64
N PRO A 47 19.34 -12.52 11.77
CA PRO A 47 19.02 -13.42 12.87
C PRO A 47 17.77 -14.28 12.60
N PHE A 48 17.11 -14.11 11.44
CA PHE A 48 15.85 -14.76 11.09
C PHE A 48 15.97 -15.52 9.76
N SER A 49 15.32 -16.69 9.69
CA SER A 49 15.18 -17.50 8.47
C SER A 49 13.75 -17.50 7.90
N ARG A 50 12.83 -16.79 8.56
CA ARG A 50 11.41 -16.70 8.21
C ARG A 50 10.91 -15.27 8.41
N LEU A 51 9.77 -14.96 7.78
CA LEU A 51 9.06 -13.71 8.02
C LEU A 51 8.46 -13.74 9.44
N ILE A 52 8.46 -12.62 10.14
CA ILE A 52 7.90 -12.48 11.49
C ILE A 52 6.87 -11.36 11.47
N TYR A 53 5.66 -11.68 11.91
CA TYR A 53 4.54 -10.75 12.02
C TYR A 53 4.08 -10.74 13.47
N PRO A 54 4.40 -9.68 14.24
CA PRO A 54 3.84 -9.51 15.57
C PRO A 54 2.32 -9.45 15.52
N VAL A 55 1.66 -9.88 16.60
CA VAL A 55 0.21 -9.76 16.73
C VAL A 55 -0.15 -8.27 16.72
N PRO A 56 -1.15 -7.84 15.93
CA PRO A 56 -1.59 -6.44 15.94
C PRO A 56 -2.06 -6.03 17.34
N GLU A 57 -1.46 -4.98 17.91
CA GLU A 57 -1.92 -4.33 19.14
C GLU A 57 -2.54 -2.97 18.81
N PRO A 58 -3.60 -2.53 19.50
CA PRO A 58 -4.15 -1.18 19.33
C PRO A 58 -3.06 -0.12 19.53
N GLY A 59 -2.73 0.63 18.48
CA GLY A 59 -1.68 1.66 18.50
C GLY A 59 -0.24 1.13 18.41
N GLY A 60 -0.03 -0.18 18.27
CA GLY A 60 1.29 -0.78 18.09
C GLY A 60 1.84 -0.57 16.67
N LEU A 61 3.12 -0.22 16.58
CA LEU A 61 3.86 -0.22 15.31
C LEU A 61 4.03 -1.69 14.88
N GLY A 62 3.22 -2.16 13.92
CA GLY A 62 3.27 -3.51 13.36
C GLY A 62 4.52 -3.75 12.50
N VAL A 63 5.71 -3.64 13.09
CA VAL A 63 6.99 -3.77 12.39
C VAL A 63 7.26 -5.24 12.10
N HIS A 64 6.97 -5.66 10.88
CA HIS A 64 7.24 -7.01 10.42
C HIS A 64 8.73 -7.20 10.10
N VAL A 65 9.18 -8.45 10.16
CA VAL A 65 10.44 -8.89 9.56
C VAL A 65 10.14 -9.45 8.19
N THR A 66 10.76 -8.88 7.17
CA THR A 66 10.81 -9.46 5.83
C THR A 66 12.24 -9.80 5.44
N LEU A 67 12.38 -10.83 4.62
CA LEU A 67 13.64 -11.24 4.03
C LEU A 67 13.58 -10.95 2.55
N ASP A 68 14.63 -10.35 1.99
CA ASP A 68 14.79 -10.33 0.55
C ASP A 68 15.32 -11.68 0.01
N MET A 69 15.45 -11.79 -1.30
CA MET A 69 15.92 -13.02 -1.95
C MET A 69 17.38 -13.37 -1.62
N SER A 70 18.16 -12.43 -1.09
CA SER A 70 19.53 -12.65 -0.60
C SER A 70 19.58 -13.06 0.88
N GLY A 71 18.43 -13.07 1.57
CA GLY A 71 18.33 -13.33 3.01
C GLY A 71 18.57 -12.10 3.88
N SER A 72 18.68 -10.90 3.31
CA SER A 72 18.86 -9.67 4.09
C SER A 72 17.56 -9.27 4.78
N VAL A 73 17.66 -8.83 6.04
CA VAL A 73 16.50 -8.47 6.87
C VAL A 73 16.07 -7.03 6.62
N ARG A 74 14.76 -6.86 6.47
CA ARG A 74 14.08 -5.57 6.47
C ARG A 74 12.99 -5.56 7.53
N PHE A 75 13.01 -4.51 8.33
CA PHE A 75 11.98 -4.21 9.31
C PHE A 75 11.01 -3.19 8.75
N GLY A 76 9.71 -3.43 8.94
CA GLY A 76 8.65 -2.52 8.54
C GLY A 76 7.52 -3.24 7.80
N PRO A 77 6.63 -2.49 7.14
CA PRO A 77 6.56 -1.03 7.17
C PRO A 77 5.96 -0.50 8.47
N ASP A 78 6.30 0.73 8.84
CA ASP A 78 5.44 1.51 9.73
C ASP A 78 4.24 2.13 8.99
N VAL A 79 3.54 3.04 9.68
CA VAL A 79 2.46 3.84 9.12
C VAL A 79 2.69 5.30 9.47
N GLU A 80 2.69 6.15 8.45
CA GLU A 80 2.77 7.61 8.56
C GLU A 80 1.82 8.22 7.53
N TRP A 81 0.81 8.96 8.00
CA TRP A 81 -0.08 9.70 7.11
C TRP A 81 0.63 10.95 6.61
N VAL A 82 0.55 11.19 5.30
CA VAL A 82 1.25 12.28 4.62
C VAL A 82 0.31 12.98 3.65
N ASP A 83 0.54 14.25 3.38
CA ASP A 83 -0.25 15.01 2.41
C ASP A 83 0.28 14.85 0.98
N ASP A 84 1.60 14.70 0.87
CA ASP A 84 2.33 14.66 -0.40
C ASP A 84 3.03 13.32 -0.65
N VAL A 85 3.25 13.04 -1.93
CA VAL A 85 4.04 11.89 -2.37
C VAL A 85 5.53 12.20 -2.14
N ASP A 86 6.04 11.77 -0.99
CA ASP A 86 7.44 11.89 -0.61
C ASP A 86 7.98 10.54 -0.13
N TYR A 87 8.95 9.99 -0.85
CA TYR A 87 9.54 8.68 -0.56
C TYR A 87 10.77 8.73 0.35
N ARG A 88 11.20 9.91 0.81
CA ARG A 88 12.38 10.04 1.68
C ARG A 88 12.17 9.32 3.01
N VAL A 89 13.11 8.46 3.37
CA VAL A 89 13.16 7.80 4.68
C VAL A 89 14.01 8.65 5.61
N LYS A 90 13.36 9.21 6.63
CA LYS A 90 13.98 10.01 7.68
C LYS A 90 14.71 9.09 8.68
N PRO A 91 16.05 9.18 8.84
CA PRO A 91 16.80 8.30 9.73
C PRO A 91 16.29 8.29 11.18
N GLU A 92 15.81 9.43 11.67
CA GLU A 92 15.24 9.60 13.02
C GLU A 92 13.99 8.72 13.28
N ARG A 93 13.35 8.18 12.23
CA ARG A 93 12.23 7.24 12.41
C ARG A 93 12.67 5.90 12.97
N ALA A 94 13.96 5.55 12.87
CA ALA A 94 14.53 4.31 13.39
C ALA A 94 14.28 4.14 14.89
N ASP A 95 14.17 5.24 15.65
CA ASP A 95 13.98 5.21 17.11
C ASP A 95 12.72 4.44 17.50
N SER A 96 11.63 4.64 16.77
CA SER A 96 10.37 3.90 17.01
C SER A 96 10.46 2.42 16.62
N PHE A 97 11.33 2.08 15.66
CA PHE A 97 11.57 0.71 15.23
C PHE A 97 12.34 -0.08 16.29
N TYR A 98 13.37 0.51 16.92
CA TYR A 98 14.12 -0.18 17.99
C TYR A 98 13.23 -0.69 19.10
N ALA A 99 12.33 0.16 19.61
CA ALA A 99 11.42 -0.20 20.68
C ALA A 99 10.45 -1.32 20.26
N ALA A 100 9.92 -1.27 19.03
CA ALA A 100 9.00 -2.28 18.50
C ALA A 100 9.70 -3.63 18.24
N ILE A 101 10.87 -3.61 17.59
CA ILE A 101 11.62 -4.81 17.23
C ILE A 101 12.13 -5.55 18.47
N ARG A 102 12.60 -4.82 19.49
CA ARG A 102 13.12 -5.42 20.73
C ARG A 102 12.11 -6.25 21.51
N ARG A 103 10.81 -6.12 21.23
CA ARG A 103 9.78 -6.99 21.81
C ARG A 103 9.93 -8.44 21.37
N TYR A 104 10.43 -8.70 20.16
CA TYR A 104 10.65 -10.05 19.62
C TYR A 104 12.11 -10.35 19.28
N TYR A 105 12.99 -9.34 19.29
CA TYR A 105 14.43 -9.49 19.15
C TYR A 105 15.20 -8.58 20.13
N PRO A 106 15.25 -8.96 21.42
CA PRO A 106 15.81 -8.12 22.50
C PRO A 106 17.28 -7.75 22.29
N ASP A 107 18.06 -8.62 21.64
CA ASP A 107 19.50 -8.44 21.40
C ASP A 107 19.82 -7.50 20.23
N LEU A 108 18.81 -6.82 19.66
CA LEU A 108 19.02 -5.83 18.61
C LEU A 108 19.96 -4.72 19.10
N LYS A 109 21.16 -4.65 18.50
CA LYS A 109 22.20 -3.66 18.81
C LYS A 109 21.76 -2.25 18.45
N ASP A 110 22.10 -1.27 19.29
CA ASP A 110 21.93 0.14 18.95
C ASP A 110 22.65 0.49 17.64
N ASN A 111 22.11 1.45 16.89
CA ASN A 111 22.65 1.95 15.62
C ASN A 111 22.85 0.91 14.49
N SER A 112 22.31 -0.30 14.64
CA SER A 112 22.33 -1.37 13.61
C SER A 112 21.27 -1.25 12.50
N LEU A 113 20.33 -0.30 12.61
CA LEU A 113 19.29 -0.06 11.60
C LEU A 113 19.76 1.03 10.64
N GLN A 114 19.67 0.75 9.34
CA GLN A 114 19.98 1.70 8.29
C GLN A 114 18.69 2.06 7.52
N PRO A 115 18.51 3.32 7.11
CA PRO A 115 17.39 3.71 6.26
C PRO A 115 17.35 2.83 5.00
N GLY A 116 16.22 2.16 4.77
CA GLY A 116 16.00 1.35 3.59
C GLY A 116 15.27 2.16 2.51
N TYR A 117 13.98 1.87 2.35
CA TYR A 117 13.10 2.55 1.39
C TYR A 117 11.75 2.84 2.02
N SER A 118 10.88 3.57 1.31
CA SER A 118 9.49 3.70 1.70
C SER A 118 8.56 3.37 0.53
N GLY A 119 7.35 2.93 0.86
CA GLY A 119 6.22 2.85 -0.05
C GLY A 119 5.08 3.72 0.47
N ILE A 120 4.15 4.11 -0.42
CA ILE A 120 2.96 4.88 -0.03
C ILE A 120 1.73 4.11 -0.46
N ARG A 121 0.80 3.91 0.46
CA ARG A 121 -0.46 3.19 0.24
C ARG A 121 -1.52 4.17 -0.29
N PRO A 122 -2.25 3.86 -1.38
CA PRO A 122 -3.37 4.65 -1.86
C PRO A 122 -4.59 4.40 -0.96
N LYS A 123 -4.81 5.23 0.05
CA LYS A 123 -5.93 5.07 0.99
C LYS A 123 -7.18 5.79 0.47
N ILE A 124 -8.35 5.17 0.63
CA ILE A 124 -9.66 5.79 0.34
C ILE A 124 -10.48 6.11 1.60
N ALA A 125 -9.93 5.82 2.76
CA ALA A 125 -10.51 6.15 4.06
C ALA A 125 -9.49 6.90 4.91
N ALA A 126 -10.00 7.78 5.77
CA ALA A 126 -9.18 8.64 6.62
C ALA A 126 -8.48 7.85 7.74
N GLU A 127 -7.49 8.48 8.36
CA GLU A 127 -6.83 7.93 9.55
C GLU A 127 -7.83 7.59 10.66
N GLY A 128 -7.63 6.43 11.30
CA GLY A 128 -8.52 5.92 12.35
C GLY A 128 -9.80 5.26 11.83
N SER A 129 -10.08 5.32 10.52
CA SER A 129 -11.20 4.59 9.94
C SER A 129 -10.98 3.07 9.99
N THR A 130 -12.01 2.33 10.39
CA THR A 130 -12.07 0.86 10.25
C THR A 130 -12.65 0.43 8.91
N THR A 131 -13.14 1.37 8.12
CA THR A 131 -13.68 1.14 6.77
C THR A 131 -12.62 1.47 5.72
N GLY A 132 -12.58 0.74 4.62
CA GLY A 132 -11.61 0.93 3.54
C GLY A 132 -11.23 -0.39 2.89
N ASP A 133 -12.02 -0.83 1.93
CA ASP A 133 -11.74 -2.01 1.09
C ASP A 133 -11.25 -1.56 -0.30
N PHE A 134 -10.79 -2.49 -1.13
CA PHE A 134 -10.56 -2.23 -2.55
C PHE A 134 -11.85 -1.76 -3.22
N LEU A 135 -11.76 -0.68 -3.99
CA LEU A 135 -12.91 -0.17 -4.74
C LEU A 135 -12.65 -0.31 -6.23
N VAL A 136 -13.29 -1.30 -6.85
CA VAL A 136 -13.29 -1.54 -8.30
C VAL A 136 -14.67 -1.20 -8.84
N GLN A 137 -14.78 -0.08 -9.56
CA GLN A 137 -16.03 0.39 -10.16
C GLN A 137 -15.95 0.21 -11.68
N GLY A 138 -17.00 -0.35 -12.28
CA GLY A 138 -17.19 -0.43 -13.72
C GLY A 138 -18.48 0.27 -14.16
N PRO A 139 -18.95 0.00 -15.40
CA PRO A 139 -20.10 0.69 -15.99
C PRO A 139 -21.39 0.58 -15.17
N LEU A 140 -21.58 -0.51 -14.43
CA LEU A 140 -22.77 -0.68 -13.57
C LEU A 140 -22.76 0.24 -12.34
N GLU A 141 -21.59 0.63 -11.84
CA GLU A 141 -21.45 1.51 -10.68
C GLU A 141 -21.50 2.99 -11.07
N HIS A 142 -20.80 3.38 -12.14
CA HIS A 142 -20.62 4.79 -12.51
C HIS A 142 -21.27 5.19 -13.84
N GLY A 143 -21.89 4.26 -14.57
CA GLY A 143 -22.67 4.55 -15.78
C GLY A 143 -21.86 4.84 -17.06
N VAL A 144 -20.52 4.68 -17.03
CA VAL A 144 -19.63 4.99 -18.18
C VAL A 144 -19.22 3.69 -18.87
N PRO A 145 -19.69 3.42 -20.11
CA PRO A 145 -19.32 2.22 -20.84
C PRO A 145 -17.83 2.13 -21.12
N GLY A 146 -17.25 0.93 -21.04
CA GLY A 146 -15.84 0.69 -21.37
C GLY A 146 -14.83 1.23 -20.34
N LEU A 147 -15.27 1.80 -19.23
CA LEU A 147 -14.39 2.32 -18.17
C LEU A 147 -14.44 1.42 -16.94
N VAL A 148 -13.27 1.14 -16.36
CA VAL A 148 -13.13 0.63 -15.00
C VAL A 148 -12.15 1.51 -14.23
N ASN A 149 -12.51 1.91 -13.01
CA ASN A 149 -11.63 2.59 -12.08
C ASN A 149 -11.30 1.70 -10.88
N MET A 150 -10.02 1.65 -10.52
CA MET A 150 -9.52 0.93 -9.35
C MET A 150 -8.94 1.93 -8.35
N TYR A 151 -9.58 2.04 -7.19
CA TYR A 151 -9.14 2.90 -6.09
C TYR A 151 -8.82 2.06 -4.85
N GLY A 152 -7.96 2.58 -3.98
CA GLY A 152 -7.74 1.94 -2.70
C GLY A 152 -6.94 0.63 -2.77
N ILE A 153 -6.31 0.31 -3.91
CA ILE A 153 -5.58 -0.95 -4.10
C ILE A 153 -4.24 -0.90 -3.34
N GLU A 154 -4.32 -1.02 -2.01
CA GLU A 154 -3.19 -1.18 -1.10
C GLU A 154 -2.88 -2.67 -0.85
N SER A 155 -2.24 -3.02 0.27
CA SER A 155 -2.07 -4.44 0.65
C SER A 155 -3.43 -5.10 0.91
N PRO A 156 -3.69 -6.34 0.43
CA PRO A 156 -2.78 -7.28 -0.23
C PRO A 156 -2.85 -7.27 -1.78
N GLY A 157 -2.82 -6.10 -2.42
CA GLY A 157 -3.11 -5.92 -3.85
C GLY A 157 -2.16 -6.64 -4.80
N LEU A 158 -0.89 -6.81 -4.42
CA LEU A 158 0.05 -7.65 -5.17
C LEU A 158 -0.37 -9.12 -5.14
N THR A 159 -0.71 -9.65 -3.97
CA THR A 159 -1.18 -11.03 -3.81
C THR A 159 -2.51 -11.26 -4.53
N ALA A 160 -3.38 -10.25 -4.55
CA ALA A 160 -4.69 -10.29 -5.19
C ALA A 160 -4.67 -9.92 -6.68
N SER A 161 -3.51 -9.66 -7.30
CA SER A 161 -3.42 -8.99 -8.59
C SER A 161 -4.14 -9.73 -9.73
N LEU A 162 -4.05 -11.06 -9.76
CA LEU A 162 -4.72 -11.88 -10.79
C LEU A 162 -6.23 -11.88 -10.60
N ALA A 163 -6.71 -12.07 -9.37
CA ALA A 163 -8.13 -11.99 -9.06
C ALA A 163 -8.72 -10.59 -9.33
N LEU A 164 -7.94 -9.53 -9.11
CA LEU A 164 -8.31 -8.17 -9.47
C LEU A 164 -8.42 -7.99 -10.98
N ALA A 165 -7.53 -8.60 -11.77
CA ALA A 165 -7.61 -8.57 -13.22
C ALA A 165 -8.89 -9.29 -13.72
N ASP A 166 -9.22 -10.46 -13.15
CA ASP A 166 -10.45 -11.20 -13.48
C ASP A 166 -11.70 -10.38 -13.12
N LEU A 167 -11.67 -9.69 -11.98
CA LEU A 167 -12.76 -8.79 -11.57
C LEU A 167 -12.93 -7.63 -12.55
N VAL A 168 -11.83 -7.02 -13.01
CA VAL A 168 -11.85 -5.95 -14.02
C VAL A 168 -12.45 -6.46 -15.33
N ALA A 169 -12.02 -7.64 -15.80
CA ALA A 169 -12.57 -8.26 -17.00
C ALA A 169 -14.08 -8.54 -16.86
N THR A 170 -14.50 -9.06 -15.71
CA THR A 170 -15.91 -9.29 -15.37
C THR A 170 -16.72 -7.99 -15.38
N LYS A 171 -16.21 -6.90 -14.77
CA LYS A 171 -16.87 -5.58 -14.78
C LYS A 171 -17.06 -5.02 -16.20
N LEU A 172 -16.18 -5.39 -17.13
CA LEU A 172 -16.25 -5.01 -18.54
C LEU A 172 -17.02 -6.02 -19.40
N SER A 173 -17.52 -7.11 -18.83
CA SER A 173 -18.14 -8.21 -19.57
C SER A 173 -17.24 -8.77 -20.68
N LEU A 174 -15.93 -8.81 -20.44
CA LEU A 174 -14.97 -9.43 -21.36
C LEU A 174 -15.06 -10.96 -21.26
N PRO A 175 -14.80 -11.70 -22.35
CA PRO A 175 -14.71 -13.16 -22.30
C PRO A 175 -13.49 -13.59 -21.48
N ASN A 176 -13.64 -14.70 -20.74
CA ASN A 176 -12.56 -15.37 -20.01
C ASN A 176 -11.65 -16.16 -20.95
#